data_AF-A0A258XGA1-F1
#
_entry.id   AF-A0A258XGA1-F1
#
_cell.length_a   1.000
_cell.length_b   1.000
_cell.length_c   1.000
_cell.angle_alpha   90.00
_cell.angle_beta   90.00
_cell.angle_gamma   90.00
#
_symmetry.space_group_name_H-M   'P 1'
#
loop_
_entity.id
_entity.type
_entity.pdbx_description
1 polymer ?
#
loop_
_entity_poly.entity_id
_entity_poly.type
_entity_poly.pdbx_seq_one_letter_code
_entity_poly.pdbx_strand_id
1 'polypeptide(L)'
;MLSREAYDCYVAAFNAKDYDAVADFYVDPPLMTFFGVEIRSRQALKDFYAFLHEHVNESARVLNFAASETLTAIDAIIRVEGIKPLTREALDARGLHGFFP
;
A
#
# COMPACT_ATOMS: atom_id res chain seq x y z
N MET A 1 18.45 -12.44 1.81
CA MET A 1 18.28 -11.12 1.17
C MET A 1 17.13 -11.20 0.18
N LEU A 2 16.22 -10.22 0.17
CA LEU A 2 15.12 -10.17 -0.81
C LEU A 2 15.70 -9.91 -2.20
N SER A 3 15.24 -10.66 -3.21
CA SER A 3 15.67 -10.43 -4.61
C SER A 3 14.77 -9.42 -5.31
N ARG A 4 15.25 -8.88 -6.44
CA ARG A 4 14.46 -7.97 -7.27
C ARG A 4 13.19 -8.64 -7.79
N GLU A 5 13.30 -9.89 -8.23
CA GLU A 5 12.19 -10.69 -8.76
C GLU A 5 11.12 -10.94 -7.69
N ALA A 6 11.54 -11.24 -6.46
CA ALA A 6 10.62 -11.41 -5.34
C ALA A 6 9.88 -10.10 -5.01
N TYR A 7 10.56 -8.96 -5.08
CA TYR A 7 9.92 -7.65 -4.92
C TYR A 7 8.98 -7.31 -6.08
N ASP A 8 9.31 -7.70 -7.31
CA ASP A 8 8.43 -7.52 -8.47
C ASP A 8 7.14 -8.35 -8.33
N CYS A 9 7.16 -9.52 -7.67
CA CYS A 9 5.95 -10.25 -7.32
C CYS A 9 5.04 -9.45 -6.36
N TYR A 10 5.61 -8.80 -5.35
CA TYR A 10 4.86 -7.90 -4.45
C TYR A 10 4.23 -6.74 -5.23
N VAL A 11 5.01 -6.08 -6.10
CA VAL A 11 4.52 -4.97 -6.93
C VAL A 11 3.43 -5.44 -7.89
N ALA A 12 3.54 -6.63 -8.48
CA ALA A 12 2.53 -7.21 -9.33
C ALA A 12 1.20 -7.42 -8.59
N ALA A 13 1.24 -7.98 -7.37
CA ALA A 13 0.05 -8.15 -6.52
C ALA A 13 -0.60 -6.80 -6.18
N PHE A 14 0.20 -5.80 -5.78
CA PHE A 14 -0.26 -4.45 -5.48
C PHE A 14 -0.94 -3.76 -6.68
N ASN A 15 -0.31 -3.86 -7.85
CA ASN A 15 -0.84 -3.30 -9.10
C ASN A 15 -2.12 -4.01 -9.55
N ALA A 16 -2.24 -5.32 -9.30
CA ALA A 16 -3.45 -6.09 -9.57
C ALA A 16 -4.58 -5.87 -8.55
N LYS A 17 -4.33 -5.07 -7.50
CA LYS A 17 -5.28 -4.86 -6.38
C LYS A 17 -5.59 -6.14 -5.61
N ASP A 18 -4.70 -7.14 -5.68
CA ASP A 18 -4.84 -8.41 -5.00
C ASP A 18 -4.32 -8.28 -3.56
N TYR A 19 -5.15 -7.71 -2.68
CA TYR A 19 -4.77 -7.50 -1.28
C TYR A 19 -4.73 -8.76 -0.44
N ASP A 20 -5.23 -9.88 -0.97
CA ASP A 20 -4.98 -11.17 -0.38
C ASP A 20 -3.53 -11.60 -0.66
N ALA A 21 -3.06 -11.51 -1.91
CA ALA A 21 -1.65 -11.80 -2.21
C ALA A 21 -0.69 -10.77 -1.58
N VAL A 22 -1.02 -9.48 -1.56
CA VAL A 22 -0.17 -8.44 -0.93
C VAL A 22 0.07 -8.74 0.54
N ALA A 23 -0.97 -9.18 1.26
CA ALA A 23 -0.86 -9.47 2.68
C ALA A 23 0.07 -10.65 3.00
N ASP A 24 0.32 -11.56 2.04
CA ASP A 24 1.27 -12.68 2.21
C ASP A 24 2.74 -12.23 2.26
N PHE A 25 3.04 -10.99 1.85
CA PHE A 25 4.38 -10.41 1.94
C PHE A 25 4.70 -9.80 3.31
N TYR A 26 3.73 -9.74 4.21
CA TYR A 26 3.89 -9.19 5.55
C TYR A 26 3.98 -10.29 6.60
N VAL A 27 4.67 -9.99 7.70
CA VAL A 27 4.55 -10.78 8.93
C VAL A 27 3.11 -10.71 9.45
N ASP A 28 2.66 -11.76 10.15
CA ASP A 28 1.32 -11.82 10.75
C ASP A 28 1.41 -11.80 12.29
N PRO A 29 0.92 -10.74 12.96
CA PRO A 29 0.26 -9.55 12.38
C PRO A 29 1.24 -8.53 11.77
N PRO A 30 0.83 -7.80 10.72
CA PRO A 30 1.62 -6.70 10.19
C PRO A 30 1.64 -5.52 11.19
N LEU A 31 2.69 -4.71 11.13
CA LEU A 31 2.70 -3.38 11.73
C LEU A 31 3.15 -2.37 10.68
N MET A 32 2.23 -1.53 10.22
CA MET A 32 2.53 -0.40 9.35
C MET A 32 2.02 0.88 9.98
N THR A 33 2.87 1.91 10.03
CA THR A 33 2.52 3.22 10.58
C THR A 33 2.88 4.30 9.58
N PHE A 34 1.89 5.06 9.10
CA PHE A 34 2.08 6.11 8.10
C PHE A 34 0.94 7.12 8.16
N PHE A 35 1.25 8.41 8.02
CA PHE A 35 0.25 9.50 8.01
C PHE A 35 -0.78 9.45 9.16
N GLY A 36 -0.38 8.99 10.35
CA GLY A 36 -1.27 8.84 11.52
C GLY A 36 -2.16 7.59 11.51
N VAL A 37 -2.05 6.74 10.51
CA VAL A 37 -2.72 5.44 10.39
C VAL A 37 -1.82 4.35 10.94
N GLU A 38 -2.42 3.36 11.58
CA GLU A 38 -1.74 2.17 12.04
C GLU A 38 -2.50 0.91 11.61
N ILE A 39 -1.84 0.05 10.83
CA ILE A 39 -2.38 -1.22 10.36
C ILE A 39 -1.74 -2.33 11.19
N ARG A 40 -2.56 -3.03 11.98
CA ARG A 40 -2.15 -4.09 12.92
C ARG A 40 -2.69 -5.49 12.59
N SER A 41 -3.35 -5.65 11.45
CA SER A 41 -3.90 -6.94 11.02
C SER A 41 -4.03 -7.01 9.52
N ARG A 42 -4.06 -8.24 8.99
CA ARG A 42 -4.36 -8.51 7.58
C ARG A 42 -5.69 -7.90 7.15
N GLN A 43 -6.72 -8.01 7.99
CA GLN A 43 -8.03 -7.45 7.67
C GLN A 43 -7.99 -5.92 7.60
N ALA A 44 -7.30 -5.26 8.54
CA ALA A 44 -7.14 -3.80 8.51
C ALA A 44 -6.40 -3.33 7.25
N LEU A 45 -5.41 -4.10 6.78
CA LEU A 45 -4.72 -3.82 5.51
C LEU A 45 -5.68 -3.86 4.32
N LYS A 46 -6.49 -4.93 4.25
CA LYS A 46 -7.48 -5.12 3.19
C LYS A 46 -8.55 -4.02 3.22
N ASP A 47 -9.11 -3.70 4.38
CA ASP A 47 -10.16 -2.70 4.54
C ASP A 47 -9.67 -1.31 4.15
N PHE A 48 -8.44 -0.96 4.54
CA PHE A 48 -7.82 0.32 4.20
C PHE A 48 -7.68 0.51 2.68
N TYR A 49 -7.10 -0.47 2.00
CA TYR A 49 -6.87 -0.35 0.55
C TYR A 49 -8.11 -0.60 -0.29
N ALA A 50 -9.07 -1.41 0.18
CA ALA A 50 -10.38 -1.51 -0.45
C ALA A 50 -11.05 -0.13 -0.50
N PHE A 51 -11.05 0.59 0.63
CA PHE A 51 -11.57 1.95 0.68
C PHE A 51 -10.82 2.91 -0.26
N LEU A 52 -9.48 2.97 -0.19
CA LEU A 52 -8.72 3.88 -1.06
C LEU A 52 -9.00 3.62 -2.55
N HIS A 53 -9.06 2.35 -2.95
CA HIS A 53 -9.28 1.98 -4.36
C HIS A 53 -10.72 2.16 -4.84
N GLU A 54 -11.68 2.47 -3.97
CA GLU A 54 -12.98 3.04 -4.40
C GLU A 54 -12.84 4.46 -4.95
N HIS A 55 -11.76 5.16 -4.59
CA HIS A 55 -11.54 6.57 -4.90
C HIS A 55 -10.42 6.82 -5.89
N VAL A 56 -9.39 5.96 -5.90
CA VAL A 56 -8.23 6.11 -6.76
C VAL A 56 -7.88 4.81 -7.49
N ASN A 57 -7.37 4.94 -8.71
CA ASN A 57 -6.57 3.88 -9.32
C ASN A 57 -5.09 4.19 -9.07
N GLU A 58 -4.39 3.27 -8.40
CA GLU A 58 -2.99 3.43 -8.03
C GLU A 58 -2.12 2.38 -8.74
N SER A 59 -0.92 2.75 -9.16
CA SER A 59 0.06 1.78 -9.64
C SER A 59 1.48 2.20 -9.28
N ALA A 60 2.34 1.21 -9.06
CA ALA A 60 3.75 1.39 -8.75
C ALA A 60 4.62 0.85 -9.89
N ARG A 61 5.65 1.61 -10.26
CA ARG A 61 6.70 1.19 -11.18
C ARG A 61 8.06 1.41 -10.54
N VAL A 62 8.77 0.31 -10.28
CA VAL A 62 10.13 0.34 -9.71
C VAL A 62 11.14 0.75 -10.78
N LEU A 63 11.93 1.78 -10.49
CA LEU A 63 13.02 2.28 -11.32
C LEU A 63 14.35 1.66 -10.89
N ASN A 64 14.66 1.76 -9.60
CA ASN A 64 15.88 1.23 -9.01
C ASN A 64 15.56 0.39 -7.77
N PHE A 65 16.39 -0.62 -7.51
CA PHE A 65 16.24 -1.54 -6.39
C PHE A 65 17.60 -1.79 -5.75
N ALA A 66 17.67 -1.69 -4.43
CA ALA A 66 18.82 -2.07 -3.63
C ALA A 66 18.36 -2.86 -2.41
N ALA A 67 19.06 -3.94 -2.08
CA ALA A 67 18.75 -4.77 -0.92
C ALA A 67 20.03 -5.13 -0.15
N SER A 68 19.85 -5.33 1.15
CA SER A 68 20.83 -5.89 2.08
C SER A 68 20.16 -7.01 2.89
N GLU A 69 20.87 -7.57 3.87
CA GLU A 69 20.30 -8.58 4.76
C GLU A 69 19.12 -8.08 5.58
N THR A 70 19.07 -6.77 5.90
CA THR A 70 18.09 -6.19 6.82
C THR A 70 17.22 -5.10 6.20
N LEU A 71 17.51 -4.65 4.97
CA LEU A 71 16.80 -3.54 4.37
C LEU A 71 16.62 -3.72 2.86
N THR A 72 15.48 -3.29 2.35
CA THR A 72 15.24 -3.09 0.91
C THR A 72 14.87 -1.62 0.69
N ALA A 73 15.50 -0.99 -0.30
CA ALA A 73 15.20 0.36 -0.76
C ALA A 73 14.82 0.32 -2.24
N ILE A 74 13.80 1.11 -2.60
CA ILE A 74 13.38 1.30 -3.98
C ILE A 74 13.29 2.78 -4.33
N ASP A 75 13.64 3.08 -5.57
CA ASP A 75 13.22 4.29 -6.25
C ASP A 75 12.09 3.89 -7.20
N ALA A 76 10.94 4.53 -7.09
CA ALA A 76 9.75 4.16 -7.83
C ALA A 76 8.88 5.36 -8.17
N ILE A 77 8.14 5.21 -9.26
CA ILE A 77 7.05 6.12 -9.61
C ILE A 77 5.76 5.49 -9.12
N ILE A 78 5.04 6.23 -8.27
CA ILE A 78 3.67 5.92 -7.88
C ILE A 78 2.75 6.82 -8.70
N ARG A 79 1.89 6.20 -9.51
CA ARG A 79 0.84 6.92 -10.24
C ARG A 79 -0.48 6.74 -9.52
N VAL A 80 -1.11 7.85 -9.15
CA VAL A 80 -2.43 7.89 -8.51
C VAL A 80 -3.37 8.68 -9.41
N GLU A 81 -4.50 8.06 -9.75
CA GLU A 81 -5.54 8.66 -10.58
C GLU A 81 -6.85 8.70 -9.80
N GLY A 82 -7.38 9.90 -9.55
CA GLY A 82 -8.69 10.05 -8.92
C GLY A 82 -9.80 9.59 -9.86
N ILE A 83 -10.58 8.61 -9.42
CA ILE A 83 -11.76 8.08 -10.16
C ILE A 83 -13.07 8.50 -9.52
N LYS A 84 -13.04 8.91 -8.24
CA LYS A 84 -14.18 9.41 -7.48
C LYS A 84 -13.69 10.42 -6.43
N PRO A 85 -14.47 11.47 -6.11
CA PRO A 85 -14.10 12.42 -5.06
C PRO A 85 -13.85 11.71 -3.73
N LEU A 86 -12.69 11.95 -3.13
CA LEU A 86 -12.38 11.58 -1.76
C LEU A 86 -12.62 12.82 -0.91
N THR A 87 -13.65 12.83 -0.05
CA THR A 87 -14.00 14.03 0.72
C THR A 87 -13.37 13.99 2.11
N ARG A 88 -13.26 15.16 2.74
CA ARG A 88 -12.82 15.26 4.14
C ARG A 88 -13.71 14.41 5.06
N GLU A 89 -15.02 14.46 4.86
CA GLU A 89 -16.00 13.70 5.65
C GLU A 89 -15.79 12.18 5.50
N ALA A 90 -15.48 11.70 4.29
CA ALA A 90 -15.24 10.28 4.02
C ALA A 90 -13.95 9.77 4.71
N LEU A 91 -12.92 10.62 4.77
CA LEU A 91 -11.66 10.34 5.49
C LEU A 91 -11.86 10.34 6.99
N ASP A 92 -12.55 11.35 7.54
CA ASP A 92 -12.76 11.50 8.97
C ASP A 92 -13.63 10.36 9.54
N ALA A 93 -14.63 9.90 8.79
CA ALA A 93 -15.44 8.73 9.15
C ALA A 93 -14.62 7.44 9.32
N ARG A 94 -13.38 7.40 8.81
CA ARG A 94 -12.45 6.27 8.91
C ARG A 94 -11.20 6.59 9.74
N GLY A 95 -11.17 7.74 10.42
CA GLY A 95 -10.02 8.17 11.22
C GLY A 95 -8.78 8.56 10.41
N LEU A 96 -8.92 8.82 9.10
CA LEU A 96 -7.81 9.12 8.17
C LEU A 96 -7.46 10.61 8.16
N HIS A 97 -7.29 11.20 9.34
CA HIS A 97 -7.13 12.65 9.50
C HIS A 97 -5.84 13.21 8.90
N GLY A 98 -4.81 12.37 8.73
CA GLY A 98 -3.55 12.75 8.09
C GLY A 98 -3.59 12.79 6.56
N PHE A 99 -4.66 12.31 5.93
CA PHE A 99 -4.82 12.33 4.48
C PHE A 99 -5.48 13.63 4.00
N PHE A 100 -5.12 14.08 2.81
CA PHE A 100 -5.77 15.21 2.13
C PHE A 100 -6.81 14.68 1.13
N PRO A 101 -8.01 15.29 1.03
CA PRO A 101 -9.04 14.90 0.07
C PRO A 101 -8.63 15.10 -1.39
#